data_AF-A0A2E5JDN9-F1
#
_entry.id   AF-A0A2E5JDN9-F1
#
_cell.length_a   1.000
_cell.length_b   1.000
_cell.length_c   1.000
_cell.angle_alpha   90.00
_cell.angle_beta   90.00
_cell.angle_gamma   90.00
#
_symmetry.space_group_name_H-M   'P 1'
#
loop_
_entity.id
_entity.type
_entity.pdbx_description
1 polymer ?
#
loop_
_entity_poly.entity_id
_entity_poly.type
_entity_poly.pdbx_seq_one_letter_code
_entity_poly.pdbx_strand_id
1 'polypeptide(L)'
;MYNFPLPRASQECYTKWYNYLVPSGALKNTTILWAAQELPCRFRSDSIKNIIGPHHVFILKLNETFYYAVIDSTETVFKLPKKYYTSCFPGIQYSQVPKNNRMLVKLNEKQSMMLPYIPESFLEQKRTKTTRKRRRSESENNEIESIDFNQQVPEWNILGVQTTVESNKSAIMHLIRSIILYNDSNENFSLKNHFEGIDLKTIQSDDKLREKMKIIVSFIYYYCRDEIGVFKQREPISISDLQSWLSEDNS
;
A
#
# COMPACT_ATOMS: atom_id res chain seq x y z
N MET A 1 -20.99 -1.66 -13.18
CA MET A 1 -22.08 -0.68 -12.93
C MET A 1 -21.96 -0.25 -11.48
N TYR A 2 -21.71 1.04 -11.19
CA TYR A 2 -21.55 1.50 -9.81
C TYR A 2 -22.94 1.65 -9.18
N ASN A 3 -23.25 0.85 -8.16
CA ASN A 3 -24.47 1.01 -7.38
C ASN A 3 -24.19 1.95 -6.19
N PHE A 4 -25.10 2.91 -5.99
CA PHE A 4 -25.05 3.80 -4.83
C PHE A 4 -25.26 2.97 -3.55
N PRO A 5 -24.49 3.22 -2.47
CA PRO A 5 -24.44 2.30 -1.33
C PRO A 5 -25.64 2.43 -0.40
N LEU A 6 -26.44 3.49 -0.54
CA LEU A 6 -27.64 3.70 0.25
C LEU A 6 -28.89 3.22 -0.53
N PRO A 7 -29.79 2.49 0.14
CA PRO A 7 -31.05 2.04 -0.44
C PRO A 7 -31.99 3.23 -0.66
N ARG A 8 -32.85 3.12 -1.68
CA ARG A 8 -33.92 4.10 -1.91
C ARG A 8 -34.93 4.03 -0.76
N ALA A 9 -35.32 5.18 -0.23
CA ALA A 9 -36.37 5.26 0.77
C ALA A 9 -37.75 4.94 0.18
N SER A 10 -38.69 4.59 1.07
CA SER A 10 -40.10 4.49 0.71
C SER A 10 -40.66 5.86 0.28
N GLN A 11 -41.69 5.83 -0.56
CA GLN A 11 -42.32 7.05 -1.08
C GLN A 11 -42.82 7.97 0.04
N GLU A 12 -43.37 7.39 1.11
CA GLU A 12 -43.85 8.11 2.30
C GLU A 12 -42.72 8.89 3.00
N CYS A 13 -41.58 8.24 3.22
CA CYS A 13 -40.40 8.88 3.82
C CYS A 13 -39.82 9.96 2.91
N TYR A 14 -39.82 9.72 1.60
CA TYR A 14 -39.38 10.70 0.62
C TYR A 14 -40.26 11.96 0.66
N THR A 15 -41.59 11.82 0.64
CA THR A 15 -42.50 12.97 0.72
C THR A 15 -42.40 13.75 2.03
N LYS A 16 -42.12 13.08 3.15
CA LYS A 16 -42.00 13.70 4.47
C LYS A 16 -40.70 14.49 4.64
N TRP A 17 -39.58 13.91 4.20
CA TRP A 17 -38.25 14.42 4.54
C TRP A 17 -37.51 15.11 3.41
N TYR A 18 -37.87 14.89 2.14
CA TYR A 18 -37.20 15.54 1.02
C TYR A 18 -37.39 17.06 1.06
N ASN A 19 -36.29 17.83 0.92
CA ASN A 19 -36.26 19.29 1.08
C ASN A 19 -36.68 19.82 2.46
N TYR A 20 -36.78 18.96 3.47
CA TYR A 20 -37.05 19.40 4.83
C TYR A 20 -35.87 20.20 5.38
N LEU A 21 -36.18 21.39 5.92
CA LEU A 21 -35.23 22.26 6.60
C LEU A 21 -35.19 21.90 8.08
N VAL A 22 -34.01 21.52 8.58
CA VAL A 22 -33.86 21.17 10.00
C VAL A 22 -34.02 22.41 10.88
N PRO A 23 -35.06 22.49 11.74
CA PRO A 23 -35.40 23.72 12.47
C PRO A 23 -34.48 23.97 13.68
N SER A 24 -33.95 22.92 14.31
CA SER A 24 -33.15 23.02 15.53
C SER A 24 -32.14 21.87 15.68
N GLY A 25 -31.00 22.14 16.33
CA GLY A 25 -29.97 21.15 16.65
C GLY A 25 -28.59 21.47 16.05
N ALA A 26 -27.67 20.51 16.13
CA ALA A 26 -26.29 20.64 15.63
C ALA A 26 -26.19 20.79 14.09
N LEU A 27 -27.28 20.57 13.36
CA LEU A 27 -27.39 20.64 11.91
C LEU A 27 -28.48 21.65 11.48
N LYS A 28 -28.65 22.74 12.23
CA LYS A 28 -29.61 23.81 11.91
C LYS A 28 -29.36 24.38 10.50
N ASN A 29 -30.44 24.72 9.78
CA ASN A 29 -30.42 25.28 8.42
C ASN A 29 -29.89 24.34 7.33
N THR A 30 -29.78 23.04 7.60
CA THR A 30 -29.42 22.06 6.57
C THR A 30 -30.67 21.52 5.87
N THR A 31 -30.58 21.31 4.56
CA THR A 31 -31.66 20.72 3.76
C THR A 31 -31.41 19.23 3.58
N ILE A 32 -32.45 18.41 3.81
CA ILE A 32 -32.37 16.97 3.55
C ILE A 32 -32.50 16.73 2.05
N LEU A 33 -31.49 16.08 1.49
CA LEU A 33 -31.36 15.75 0.07
C LEU A 33 -31.63 14.27 -0.21
N TRP A 34 -31.18 13.40 0.69
CA TRP A 34 -31.47 11.97 0.65
C TRP A 34 -32.33 11.61 1.85
N ALA A 35 -33.58 11.25 1.57
CA ALA A 35 -34.50 10.74 2.57
C ALA A 35 -34.16 9.28 2.88
N ALA A 36 -34.37 8.90 4.12
CA ALA A 36 -34.17 7.57 4.67
C ALA A 36 -35.28 7.26 5.69
N GLN A 37 -35.25 6.07 6.28
CA GLN A 37 -36.19 5.69 7.32
C GLN A 37 -35.71 6.22 8.68
N GLU A 38 -36.63 6.69 9.51
CA GLU A 38 -36.33 7.09 10.89
C GLU A 38 -35.99 5.87 11.76
N LEU A 39 -35.19 6.07 12.80
CA LEU A 39 -34.87 5.03 13.74
C LEU A 39 -36.11 4.66 14.57
N PRO A 40 -36.38 3.36 14.79
CA PRO A 40 -37.45 2.92 15.68
C PRO A 40 -37.12 3.15 17.17
N CYS A 41 -35.90 3.61 17.49
CA CYS A 41 -35.42 3.81 18.85
C CYS A 41 -34.72 5.16 19.00
N ARG A 42 -34.58 5.64 20.25
CA ARG A 42 -33.82 6.87 20.55
C ARG A 42 -32.31 6.64 20.35
N PHE A 43 -31.62 7.68 19.90
CA PHE A 43 -30.19 7.71 19.56
C PHE A 43 -29.28 7.34 20.72
N ARG A 44 -29.73 7.67 21.94
CA ARG A 44 -29.01 7.41 23.19
C ARG A 44 -29.21 5.99 23.73
N SER A 45 -30.04 5.17 23.11
CA SER A 45 -30.28 3.80 23.57
C SER A 45 -29.14 2.88 23.14
N ASP A 46 -28.69 1.99 24.03
CA ASP A 46 -27.60 1.04 23.75
C ASP A 46 -27.94 0.02 22.64
N SER A 47 -29.22 -0.19 22.36
CA SER A 47 -29.73 -1.05 21.28
C SER A 47 -29.49 -0.51 19.87
N ILE A 48 -29.10 0.76 19.72
CA ILE A 48 -28.94 1.38 18.40
C ILE A 48 -27.87 0.71 17.53
N LYS A 49 -26.86 0.08 18.15
CA LYS A 49 -25.76 -0.57 17.42
C LYS A 49 -26.24 -1.70 16.51
N ASN A 50 -27.32 -2.37 16.88
CA ASN A 50 -27.86 -3.52 16.15
C ASN A 50 -28.97 -3.11 15.16
N ILE A 51 -29.49 -1.89 15.29
CA ILE A 51 -30.62 -1.38 14.51
C ILE A 51 -30.14 -0.45 13.40
N ILE A 52 -29.05 0.29 13.63
CA ILE A 52 -28.54 1.27 12.66
C ILE A 52 -27.94 0.59 11.44
N GLY A 53 -28.49 0.89 10.28
CA GLY A 53 -28.07 0.34 9.00
C GLY A 53 -28.15 1.38 7.87
N PRO A 54 -27.88 0.96 6.63
CA PRO A 54 -27.88 1.85 5.46
C PRO A 54 -29.25 2.50 5.20
N HIS A 55 -30.34 1.88 5.66
CA HIS A 55 -31.72 2.37 5.53
C HIS A 55 -32.01 3.62 6.37
N HIS A 56 -31.19 3.95 7.37
CA HIS A 56 -31.48 5.01 8.35
C HIS A 56 -30.61 6.26 8.14
N VAL A 57 -29.88 6.33 7.03
CA VAL A 57 -28.88 7.36 6.79
C VAL A 57 -29.45 8.46 5.90
N PHE A 58 -29.60 9.65 6.48
CA PHE A 58 -29.99 10.85 5.77
C PHE A 58 -28.75 11.61 5.27
N ILE A 59 -28.83 12.14 4.06
CA ILE A 59 -27.81 13.07 3.53
C ILE A 59 -28.40 14.46 3.53
N LEU A 60 -27.71 15.38 4.19
CA LEU A 60 -28.07 16.78 4.30
C LEU A 60 -27.02 17.62 3.58
N LYS A 61 -27.46 18.78 3.07
CA LYS A 61 -26.57 19.76 2.44
C LYS A 61 -26.70 21.10 3.15
N LEU A 62 -25.54 21.73 3.35
CA LEU A 62 -25.41 23.12 3.71
C LEU A 62 -24.46 23.76 2.71
N ASN A 63 -24.95 24.66 1.86
CA ASN A 63 -24.14 25.28 0.81
C ASN A 63 -23.43 24.24 -0.08
N GLU A 64 -22.12 24.04 0.09
CA GLU A 64 -21.33 23.05 -0.67
C GLU A 64 -20.92 21.81 0.15
N THR A 65 -21.23 21.79 1.46
CA THR A 65 -20.85 20.69 2.35
C THR A 65 -22.02 19.72 2.54
N PHE A 66 -21.68 18.43 2.51
CA PHE A 66 -22.64 17.35 2.77
C PHE A 66 -22.42 16.77 4.16
N TYR A 67 -23.51 16.55 4.88
CA TYR A 67 -23.52 15.94 6.19
C TYR A 67 -24.35 14.66 6.17
N TYR A 68 -23.96 13.71 7.00
CA TYR A 68 -24.72 12.49 7.22
C TYR A 68 -25.37 12.57 8.59
N ALA A 69 -26.67 12.31 8.66
CA ALA A 69 -27.42 12.31 9.90
C ALA A 69 -28.34 11.11 9.99
N VAL A 70 -28.89 10.96 11.19
CA VAL A 70 -29.92 9.99 11.52
C VAL A 70 -31.02 10.72 12.25
N ILE A 71 -32.26 10.34 11.98
CA ILE A 71 -33.43 10.89 12.64
C ILE A 71 -33.96 9.83 13.60
N ASP A 72 -34.19 10.24 14.84
CA ASP A 72 -34.77 9.40 15.88
C ASP A 72 -36.30 9.29 15.78
N SER A 73 -36.88 8.39 16.56
CA SER A 73 -38.34 8.31 16.77
C SER A 73 -38.97 9.58 17.37
N THR A 74 -38.16 10.50 17.90
CA THR A 74 -38.61 11.83 18.37
C THR A 74 -38.44 12.93 17.32
N GLU A 75 -38.17 12.56 16.07
CA GLU A 75 -37.92 13.47 14.93
C GLU A 75 -36.74 14.42 15.14
N THR A 76 -35.86 14.09 16.08
CA THR A 76 -34.64 14.86 16.35
C THR A 76 -33.51 14.40 15.44
N VAL A 77 -32.83 15.37 14.82
CA VAL A 77 -31.76 15.11 13.84
C VAL A 77 -30.41 15.05 14.54
N PHE A 78 -29.75 13.89 14.48
CA PHE A 78 -28.42 13.66 15.02
C PHE A 78 -27.38 13.45 13.93
N LYS A 79 -26.22 14.11 14.05
CA LYS A 79 -25.09 13.86 13.14
C LYS A 79 -24.61 12.42 13.30
N LEU A 80 -24.45 11.70 12.18
CA LEU A 80 -24.00 10.32 12.15
C LEU A 80 -22.57 10.20 12.74
N PRO A 81 -22.38 9.52 13.88
CA PRO A 81 -21.06 9.32 14.47
C PRO A 81 -20.20 8.37 13.63
N LYS A 82 -18.88 8.61 13.65
CA LYS A 82 -17.89 7.80 12.93
C LYS A 82 -17.95 6.31 13.28
N LYS A 83 -18.38 5.95 14.50
CA LYS A 83 -18.53 4.55 14.97
C LYS A 83 -19.53 3.72 14.15
N TYR A 84 -20.50 4.36 13.49
CA TYR A 84 -21.54 3.66 12.73
C TYR A 84 -21.33 3.65 11.22
N TYR A 85 -20.26 4.28 10.72
CA TYR A 85 -20.01 4.32 9.28
C TYR A 85 -19.84 2.94 8.67
N THR A 86 -19.22 1.98 9.37
CA THR A 86 -19.09 0.60 8.88
C THR A 86 -20.42 -0.15 8.81
N SER A 87 -21.37 0.15 9.72
CA SER A 87 -22.71 -0.46 9.72
C SER A 87 -23.62 0.19 8.67
N CYS A 88 -23.47 1.49 8.45
CA CYS A 88 -24.22 2.28 7.49
C CYS A 88 -23.74 2.09 6.04
N PHE A 89 -22.47 1.74 5.86
CA PHE A 89 -21.83 1.54 4.56
C PHE A 89 -21.12 0.17 4.53
N PRO A 90 -21.89 -0.94 4.53
CA PRO A 90 -21.32 -2.28 4.56
C PRO A 90 -20.60 -2.60 3.24
N GLY A 91 -19.48 -3.33 3.32
CA GLY A 91 -18.84 -3.94 2.16
C GLY A 91 -18.13 -3.00 1.17
N ILE A 92 -18.10 -1.68 1.40
CA ILE A 92 -17.52 -0.77 0.40
C ILE A 92 -15.99 -0.87 0.35
N GLN A 93 -15.47 -1.22 -0.82
CA GLN A 93 -14.04 -1.22 -1.12
C GLN A 93 -13.58 0.12 -1.68
N TYR A 94 -12.30 0.47 -1.49
CA TYR A 94 -11.75 1.73 -2.00
C TYR A 94 -11.82 1.81 -3.54
N SER A 95 -11.62 0.68 -4.23
CA SER A 95 -11.74 0.54 -5.69
C SER A 95 -13.13 0.85 -6.23
N GLN A 96 -14.18 0.69 -5.41
CA GLN A 96 -15.56 0.93 -5.80
C GLN A 96 -15.97 2.41 -5.64
N VAL A 97 -15.15 3.22 -4.97
CA VAL A 97 -15.43 4.64 -4.78
C VAL A 97 -15.15 5.39 -6.09
N PRO A 98 -16.13 6.11 -6.66
CA PRO A 98 -15.92 6.88 -7.89
C PRO A 98 -14.91 8.00 -7.69
N LYS A 99 -14.24 8.41 -8.77
CA LYS A 99 -13.30 9.54 -8.78
C LYS A 99 -14.01 10.80 -8.22
N ASN A 100 -13.36 11.48 -7.26
CA ASN A 100 -13.90 12.61 -6.50
C ASN A 100 -15.07 12.30 -5.54
N ASN A 101 -15.28 11.03 -5.17
CA ASN A 101 -16.28 10.63 -4.16
C ASN A 101 -17.70 11.13 -4.48
N ARG A 102 -18.02 11.38 -5.75
CA ARG A 102 -19.33 11.89 -6.18
C ARG A 102 -19.94 10.95 -7.21
N MET A 103 -21.24 10.73 -7.10
CA MET A 103 -22.01 9.91 -8.01
C MET A 103 -23.28 10.65 -8.43
N LEU A 104 -23.59 10.62 -9.73
CA LEU A 104 -24.88 11.05 -10.25
C LEU A 104 -25.94 10.01 -9.88
N VAL A 105 -26.87 10.38 -9.01
CA VAL A 105 -27.99 9.53 -8.62
C VAL A 105 -29.27 10.10 -9.22
N LYS A 106 -30.01 9.27 -9.94
CA LYS A 106 -31.38 9.59 -10.39
C LYS A 106 -32.36 9.21 -9.28
N LEU A 107 -32.96 10.23 -8.67
CA LEU A 107 -34.03 10.07 -7.68
C LEU A 107 -35.34 9.72 -8.40
N ASN A 108 -35.69 10.50 -9.43
CA ASN A 108 -36.88 10.34 -10.27
C ASN A 108 -36.49 10.44 -11.75
N GLU A 109 -37.40 10.13 -12.67
CA GLU A 109 -37.17 10.25 -14.13
C GLU A 109 -36.76 11.68 -14.54
N LYS A 110 -37.23 12.69 -13.79
CA LYS A 110 -37.00 14.11 -14.06
C LYS A 110 -35.89 14.74 -13.22
N GLN A 111 -35.41 14.08 -12.17
CA GLN A 111 -34.48 14.68 -11.19
C GLN A 111 -33.26 13.79 -10.98
N SER A 112 -32.11 14.28 -11.45
CA SER A 112 -30.78 13.75 -11.17
C SER A 112 -30.03 14.71 -10.25
N MET A 113 -29.24 14.16 -9.34
CA MET A 113 -28.44 14.98 -8.44
C MET A 113 -27.08 14.34 -8.16
N MET A 114 -26.10 15.20 -7.88
CA MET A 114 -24.77 14.79 -7.47
C MET A 114 -24.75 14.58 -5.95
N LEU A 115 -24.52 13.34 -5.54
CA LEU A 115 -24.39 12.99 -4.12
C LEU A 115 -23.00 12.44 -3.82
N PRO A 116 -22.47 12.69 -2.61
CA PRO A 116 -21.28 12.01 -2.14
C PRO A 116 -21.55 10.52 -1.99
N TYR A 117 -20.66 9.69 -2.51
CA TYR A 117 -20.77 8.23 -2.45
C TYR A 117 -20.63 7.74 -1.00
N ILE A 118 -19.71 8.34 -0.25
CA ILE A 118 -19.37 8.01 1.13
C ILE A 118 -19.00 9.30 1.90
N PRO A 119 -19.16 9.36 3.24
CA PRO A 119 -18.59 10.44 4.04
C PRO A 119 -17.08 10.65 3.80
N GLU A 120 -16.65 11.89 3.57
CA GLU A 120 -15.24 12.22 3.31
C GLU A 120 -14.31 11.68 4.41
N SER A 121 -14.71 11.84 5.67
CA SER A 121 -13.99 11.28 6.82
C SER A 121 -13.87 9.74 6.84
N PHE A 122 -14.78 9.02 6.17
CA PHE A 122 -14.67 7.56 6.00
C PHE A 122 -13.78 7.19 4.82
N LEU A 123 -13.77 8.00 3.75
CA LEU A 123 -12.84 7.86 2.64
C LEU A 123 -11.40 8.04 3.11
N GLU A 124 -11.13 9.08 3.90
CA GLU A 124 -9.83 9.30 4.53
C GLU A 124 -9.43 8.10 5.40
N GLN A 125 -10.34 7.61 6.25
CA GLN A 125 -10.07 6.44 7.09
C GLN A 125 -9.78 5.18 6.27
N LYS A 126 -10.48 4.97 5.14
CA LYS A 126 -10.23 3.86 4.22
C LYS A 126 -8.87 4.02 3.53
N ARG A 127 -8.52 5.23 3.07
CA ARG A 127 -7.21 5.56 2.49
C ARG A 127 -6.08 5.31 3.47
N THR A 128 -6.22 5.72 4.74
CA THR A 128 -5.19 5.46 5.77
C THR A 128 -5.13 3.98 6.18
N LYS A 129 -6.25 3.25 6.14
CA LYS A 129 -6.28 1.80 6.43
C LYS A 129 -5.71 0.95 5.29
N THR A 130 -5.81 1.38 4.03
CA THR A 130 -5.16 0.71 2.90
C THR A 130 -3.66 0.99 2.84
N THR A 131 -3.20 2.15 3.32
CA THR A 131 -1.76 2.47 3.36
C THR A 131 -1.04 1.91 4.59
N ARG A 132 -1.75 1.60 5.69
CA ARG A 132 -1.17 0.88 6.82
C ARG A 132 -1.00 -0.59 6.45
N LYS A 133 0.26 -1.03 6.24
CA LYS A 133 0.64 -2.45 6.17
C LYS A 133 -0.02 -3.19 7.35
N ARG A 134 -1.09 -3.93 7.07
CA ARG A 134 -1.77 -4.77 8.05
C ARG A 134 -0.78 -5.85 8.48
N ARG A 135 -0.30 -5.80 9.72
CA ARG A 135 0.18 -7.00 10.41
C ARG A 135 -1.03 -7.93 10.56
N ARG A 136 -1.19 -8.92 9.68
CA ARG A 136 -2.08 -10.07 9.91
C ARG A 136 -1.45 -11.33 9.34
N SER A 137 -0.94 -12.13 10.27
CA SER A 137 -1.13 -13.58 10.40
C SER A 137 -1.53 -14.34 9.14
N GLU A 138 -0.63 -15.23 8.73
CA GLU A 138 -0.81 -16.39 7.86
C GLU A 138 -2.21 -17.00 7.96
N SER A 139 -2.87 -17.13 6.82
CA SER A 139 -3.88 -18.15 6.54
C SER A 139 -4.08 -18.21 5.02
N GLU A 140 -3.25 -19.06 4.42
CA GLU A 140 -3.50 -19.91 3.24
C GLU A 140 -4.28 -19.38 2.02
N ASN A 141 -3.57 -19.54 0.90
CA ASN A 141 -4.02 -19.91 -0.45
C ASN A 141 -4.28 -18.82 -1.51
N ASN A 142 -3.35 -18.83 -2.47
CA ASN A 142 -3.45 -18.49 -3.88
C ASN A 142 -3.56 -17.02 -4.28
N GLU A 143 -2.46 -16.28 -4.13
CA GLU A 143 -2.12 -15.21 -5.07
C GLU A 143 -0.62 -15.31 -5.39
N ILE A 144 -0.32 -15.55 -6.67
CA ILE A 144 1.03 -15.60 -7.25
C ILE A 144 1.82 -14.41 -6.71
N GLU A 145 2.95 -14.68 -6.06
CA GLU A 145 3.84 -13.66 -5.53
C GLU A 145 4.18 -12.67 -6.65
N SER A 146 3.66 -11.44 -6.58
CA SER A 146 4.12 -10.36 -7.43
C SER A 146 5.49 -9.93 -6.92
N ILE A 147 6.53 -10.64 -7.36
CA ILE A 147 7.92 -10.30 -7.07
C ILE A 147 8.21 -8.96 -7.75
N ASP A 148 8.28 -7.90 -6.95
CA ASP A 148 8.77 -6.60 -7.40
C ASP A 148 10.31 -6.66 -7.46
N PHE A 149 10.85 -6.97 -8.64
CA PHE A 149 12.30 -7.02 -8.88
C PHE A 149 13.01 -5.66 -8.70
N ASN A 150 12.26 -4.56 -8.57
CA ASN A 150 12.82 -3.24 -8.27
C ASN A 150 12.86 -2.93 -6.76
N GLN A 151 12.24 -3.77 -5.93
CA GLN A 151 12.27 -3.59 -4.49
C GLN A 151 13.62 -4.07 -3.95
N GLN A 152 14.42 -3.15 -3.39
CA GLN A 152 15.66 -3.51 -2.70
C GLN A 152 15.35 -4.50 -1.57
N VAL A 153 16.00 -5.66 -1.62
CA VAL A 153 15.89 -6.71 -0.61
C VAL A 153 16.37 -6.14 0.73
N PRO A 154 15.60 -6.28 1.83
CA PRO A 154 16.06 -5.84 3.13
C PRO A 154 17.27 -6.68 3.56
N GLU A 155 18.43 -6.05 3.70
CA GLU A 155 19.65 -6.68 4.21
C GLU A 155 19.58 -6.84 5.73
N TRP A 156 19.99 -8.01 6.23
CA TRP A 156 20.11 -8.26 7.66
C TRP A 156 21.28 -7.44 8.23
N ASN A 157 20.98 -6.32 8.88
CA ASN A 157 21.98 -5.61 9.68
C ASN A 157 22.19 -6.35 11.00
N ILE A 158 23.34 -7.01 11.15
CA ILE A 158 23.78 -7.57 12.42
C ILE A 158 24.05 -6.39 13.37
N LEU A 159 23.24 -6.25 14.43
CA LEU A 159 23.43 -5.24 15.46
C LEU A 159 24.84 -5.35 16.05
N GLY A 160 25.68 -4.34 15.84
CA GLY A 160 27.04 -4.25 16.40
C GLY A 160 28.18 -4.45 15.40
N VAL A 161 27.91 -4.89 14.17
CA VAL A 161 28.89 -4.88 13.09
C VAL A 161 28.58 -3.68 12.21
N GLN A 162 29.40 -2.63 12.27
CA GLN A 162 29.42 -1.66 11.17
C GLN A 162 29.88 -2.44 9.94
N THR A 163 28.95 -2.81 9.06
CA THR A 163 29.30 -3.04 7.67
C THR A 163 29.95 -1.74 7.23
N THR A 164 31.27 -1.80 7.03
CA THR A 164 31.99 -0.74 6.31
C THR A 164 31.41 -0.74 4.92
N VAL A 165 30.30 -0.02 4.73
CA VAL A 165 29.77 0.29 3.41
C VAL A 165 30.85 1.18 2.80
N GLU A 166 31.77 0.57 2.08
CA GLU A 166 32.79 1.29 1.33
C GLU A 166 32.04 2.18 0.33
N SER A 167 31.89 3.45 0.70
CA SER A 167 31.15 4.48 -0.04
C SER A 167 31.50 4.53 -1.53
N ASN A 168 32.70 4.08 -1.88
CA ASN A 168 33.23 4.15 -3.24
C ASN A 168 32.78 2.98 -4.12
N LYS A 169 32.42 1.81 -3.57
CA LYS A 169 32.02 0.64 -4.36
C LYS A 169 30.79 0.92 -5.21
N SER A 170 29.76 1.52 -4.61
CA SER A 170 28.52 1.89 -5.32
C SER A 170 28.79 2.88 -6.46
N ALA A 171 29.60 3.91 -6.20
CA ALA A 171 29.96 4.92 -7.19
C ALA A 171 30.78 4.34 -8.36
N ILE A 172 31.78 3.49 -8.06
CA ILE A 172 32.62 2.83 -9.08
C ILE A 172 31.77 1.91 -9.97
N MET A 173 30.90 1.10 -9.37
CA MET A 173 30.03 0.19 -10.12
C MET A 173 29.02 0.96 -10.98
N HIS A 174 28.50 2.08 -10.49
CA HIS A 174 27.62 2.95 -11.27
C HIS A 174 28.33 3.58 -12.48
N LEU A 175 29.59 4.01 -12.31
CA LEU A 175 30.42 4.54 -13.39
C LEU A 175 30.67 3.48 -14.47
N ILE A 176 31.08 2.26 -14.08
CA ILE A 176 31.31 1.14 -15.01
C ILE A 176 30.04 0.84 -15.80
N ARG A 177 28.88 0.75 -15.14
CA ARG A 177 27.59 0.51 -15.80
C ARG A 177 27.24 1.61 -16.80
N SER A 178 27.53 2.87 -16.48
CA SER A 178 27.27 4.00 -17.36
C SER A 178 28.14 3.98 -18.61
N ILE A 179 29.43 3.60 -18.48
CA ILE A 179 30.36 3.47 -19.61
C ILE A 179 29.92 2.33 -20.54
N ILE A 180 29.50 1.19 -19.98
CA ILE A 180 28.98 0.06 -20.77
C ILE A 180 27.73 0.49 -21.54
N LEU A 181 26.77 1.11 -20.86
CA LEU A 181 25.52 1.54 -21.50
C LEU A 181 25.76 2.60 -22.59
N TYR A 182 26.74 3.48 -22.38
CA TYR A 182 27.18 4.45 -23.39
C TYR A 182 27.84 3.78 -24.60
N ASN A 183 28.62 2.71 -24.39
CA ASN A 183 29.21 1.90 -25.46
C ASN A 183 28.15 1.15 -26.27
N ASP A 184 27.13 0.62 -25.62
CA ASP A 184 26.06 -0.10 -26.32
C ASP A 184 25.13 0.83 -27.11
N SER A 185 24.98 2.09 -26.65
CA SER A 185 24.07 3.07 -27.27
C SER A 185 24.72 3.90 -28.38
N ASN A 186 26.05 4.03 -28.38
CA ASN A 186 26.76 4.84 -29.37
C ASN A 186 27.61 3.97 -30.31
N GLU A 187 27.21 3.92 -31.58
CA GLU A 187 27.96 3.19 -32.62
C GLU A 187 29.39 3.73 -32.83
N ASN A 188 29.66 4.98 -32.44
CA ASN A 188 30.95 5.65 -32.59
C ASN A 188 31.93 5.42 -31.42
N PHE A 189 31.54 4.69 -30.37
CA PHE A 189 32.39 4.40 -29.23
C PHE A 189 32.43 2.89 -28.99
N SER A 190 33.63 2.30 -29.08
CA SER A 190 33.85 0.87 -28.83
C SER A 190 34.97 0.67 -27.82
N LEU A 191 34.69 -0.08 -26.77
CA LEU A 191 35.66 -0.50 -25.76
C LEU A 191 36.61 -1.54 -26.37
N LYS A 192 37.91 -1.26 -26.29
CA LYS A 192 38.95 -2.17 -26.80
C LYS A 192 39.05 -3.42 -25.93
N ASN A 193 38.87 -4.59 -26.54
CA ASN A 193 39.18 -5.86 -25.89
C ASN A 193 40.71 -6.09 -25.89
N HIS A 194 41.33 -5.95 -24.71
CA HIS A 194 42.78 -6.09 -24.57
C HIS A 194 43.29 -7.54 -24.61
N PHE A 195 42.40 -8.53 -24.60
CA PHE A 195 42.74 -9.96 -24.61
C PHE A 195 42.17 -10.71 -25.82
N GLU A 196 41.62 -9.98 -26.80
CA GLU A 196 41.09 -10.58 -28.02
C GLU A 196 42.21 -11.24 -28.83
N GLY A 197 42.07 -12.55 -29.12
CA GLY A 197 43.06 -13.32 -29.86
C GLY A 197 44.36 -13.62 -29.12
N ILE A 198 44.43 -13.39 -27.80
CA ILE A 198 45.63 -13.67 -27.00
C ILE A 198 45.47 -14.98 -26.24
N ASP A 199 46.41 -15.90 -26.44
CA ASP A 199 46.48 -17.17 -25.71
C ASP A 199 46.93 -17.00 -24.25
N LEU A 200 46.46 -17.91 -23.38
CA LEU A 200 46.81 -17.96 -21.95
C LEU A 200 48.33 -18.03 -21.71
N LYS A 201 49.06 -18.72 -22.59
CA LYS A 201 50.53 -18.84 -22.50
C LYS A 201 51.19 -17.48 -22.69
N THR A 202 50.70 -16.69 -23.65
CA THR A 202 51.20 -15.35 -23.97
C THR A 202 50.97 -14.37 -22.82
N ILE A 203 49.83 -14.49 -22.13
CA ILE A 203 49.52 -13.67 -20.92
C ILE A 203 50.49 -13.98 -19.77
N GLN A 204 50.95 -15.22 -19.66
CA GLN A 204 51.92 -15.61 -18.63
C GLN A 204 53.35 -15.18 -18.95
N SER A 205 53.70 -15.07 -20.25
CA SER A 205 55.04 -14.71 -20.71
C SER A 205 55.27 -13.19 -20.83
N ASP A 206 54.24 -12.40 -21.11
CA ASP A 206 54.35 -10.94 -21.23
C ASP A 206 54.01 -10.25 -19.89
N ASP A 207 54.98 -9.54 -19.33
CA ASP A 207 54.84 -8.83 -18.06
C ASP A 207 53.75 -7.73 -18.10
N LYS A 208 53.56 -7.05 -19.24
CA LYS A 208 52.54 -6.00 -19.36
C LYS A 208 51.13 -6.58 -19.39
N LEU A 209 50.94 -7.72 -20.05
CA LEU A 209 49.64 -8.41 -20.07
C LEU A 209 49.34 -9.05 -18.71
N ARG A 210 50.37 -9.59 -18.05
CA ARG A 210 50.27 -10.12 -16.69
C ARG A 210 49.89 -9.04 -15.68
N GLU A 211 50.46 -7.85 -15.76
CA GLU A 211 50.11 -6.72 -14.88
C GLU A 211 48.64 -6.30 -15.07
N LYS A 212 48.19 -6.17 -16.33
CA LYS A 212 46.77 -5.90 -16.63
C LYS A 212 45.84 -6.98 -16.07
N MET A 213 46.22 -8.24 -16.21
CA MET A 213 45.45 -9.35 -15.66
C MET A 213 45.40 -9.29 -14.13
N LYS A 214 46.50 -8.94 -13.45
CA LYS A 214 46.52 -8.74 -12.00
C LYS A 214 45.56 -7.63 -11.57
N ILE A 215 45.54 -6.50 -12.27
CA ILE A 215 44.61 -5.39 -11.98
C ILE A 215 43.15 -5.86 -12.07
N ILE A 216 42.82 -6.63 -13.12
CA ILE A 216 41.47 -7.19 -13.30
C ILE A 216 41.13 -8.17 -12.17
N VAL A 217 42.05 -9.06 -11.82
CA VAL A 217 41.86 -10.03 -10.73
C VAL A 217 41.69 -9.33 -9.38
N SER A 218 42.50 -8.30 -9.10
CA SER A 218 42.35 -7.48 -7.89
C SER A 218 41.00 -6.77 -7.86
N PHE A 219 40.57 -6.19 -8.98
CA PHE A 219 39.25 -5.57 -9.08
C PHE A 219 38.13 -6.59 -8.81
N ILE A 220 38.20 -7.77 -9.44
CA ILE A 220 37.25 -8.86 -9.22
C ILE A 220 37.22 -9.26 -7.74
N TYR A 221 38.39 -9.44 -7.12
CA TYR A 221 38.50 -9.88 -5.74
C TYR A 221 37.82 -8.93 -4.74
N TYR A 222 37.96 -7.62 -4.92
CA TYR A 222 37.39 -6.63 -4.01
C TYR A 222 35.94 -6.26 -4.34
N TYR A 223 35.58 -6.19 -5.64
CA TYR A 223 34.30 -5.63 -6.06
C TYR A 223 33.26 -6.67 -6.49
N CYS A 224 33.70 -7.77 -7.13
CA CYS A 224 32.81 -8.71 -7.82
C CYS A 224 32.93 -10.17 -7.32
N ARG A 225 33.69 -10.43 -6.25
CA ARG A 225 33.98 -11.77 -5.75
C ARG A 225 32.73 -12.59 -5.46
N ASP A 226 31.74 -11.96 -4.83
CA ASP A 226 30.47 -12.61 -4.47
C ASP A 226 29.66 -13.00 -5.70
N GLU A 227 29.71 -12.20 -6.78
CA GLU A 227 29.02 -12.44 -8.05
C GLU A 227 29.59 -13.64 -8.82
N ILE A 228 30.87 -13.97 -8.59
CA ILE A 228 31.55 -15.13 -9.21
C ILE A 228 31.38 -16.39 -8.34
N GLY A 229 30.64 -16.31 -7.22
CA GLY A 229 30.41 -17.44 -6.34
C GLY A 229 31.63 -17.85 -5.50
N VAL A 230 32.64 -16.98 -5.41
CA VAL A 230 33.86 -17.25 -4.63
C VAL A 230 33.65 -16.73 -3.23
N PHE A 231 32.85 -17.40 -2.40
CA PHE A 231 32.60 -16.94 -1.04
C PHE A 231 33.80 -17.17 -0.12
N LYS A 232 33.93 -16.39 0.96
CA LYS A 232 34.87 -16.75 2.04
C LYS A 232 34.34 -18.05 2.65
N GLN A 233 35.08 -19.14 2.50
CA GLN A 233 34.79 -20.35 3.27
C GLN A 233 34.80 -19.95 4.75
N ARG A 234 33.71 -20.25 5.46
CA ARG A 234 33.69 -20.08 6.92
C ARG A 234 34.78 -20.98 7.47
N GLU A 235 35.57 -20.46 8.39
CA GLU A 235 36.48 -21.31 9.14
C GLU A 235 35.66 -22.43 9.79
N PRO A 236 36.08 -23.70 9.66
CA PRO A 236 35.36 -24.81 10.24
C PRO A 236 35.24 -24.60 11.76
N ILE A 237 34.10 -24.99 12.33
CA ILE A 237 33.89 -24.96 13.77
C ILE A 237 34.99 -25.80 14.44
N SER A 238 35.53 -25.31 15.54
CA SER A 238 36.59 -26.02 16.26
C SER A 238 36.11 -27.42 16.66
N ILE A 239 37.00 -28.41 16.55
CA ILE A 239 36.66 -29.81 16.84
C ILE A 239 36.19 -29.98 18.30
N SER A 240 36.68 -29.16 19.23
CA SER A 240 36.26 -29.16 20.63
C SER A 240 34.79 -28.76 20.82
N ASP A 241 34.32 -27.76 20.08
CA ASP A 241 32.91 -27.31 20.14
C ASP A 241 31.96 -28.32 19.48
N LEU A 242 32.44 -29.02 18.46
CA LEU A 242 31.70 -30.13 17.84
C LEU A 242 31.58 -31.33 18.79
N GLN A 243 32.63 -31.64 19.54
CA GLN A 243 32.64 -32.74 20.50
C GLN A 243 31.73 -32.48 21.70
N SER A 244 31.65 -31.23 22.20
CA SER A 244 30.73 -30.89 23.29
C SER A 244 29.27 -31.08 22.89
N TRP A 245 28.91 -30.68 21.68
CA TRP A 245 27.57 -30.89 21.11
C TRP A 245 27.23 -32.38 20.97
N LEU A 246 28.16 -33.19 20.46
CA LEU A 246 27.95 -34.62 20.27
C LEU A 246 27.92 -35.42 21.59
N SER A 247 28.48 -34.88 22.67
CA SER A 247 28.45 -35.50 23.99
C SER A 247 27.13 -35.30 24.75
N GLU A 248 26.37 -34.24 24.44
CA GLU A 248 25.07 -33.99 25.06
C GLU A 248 23.98 -34.96 24.54
N ASP A 249 24.07 -35.42 23.29
CA ASP A 249 23.10 -36.34 22.69
C ASP A 249 23.30 -37.82 23.09
N ASN A 250 24.42 -38.17 23.74
CA ASN A 250 24.74 -39.54 24.15
C ASN A 250 24.62 -39.78 25.67
N SER A 251 23.97 -38.87 26.40
CA SER A 251 23.73 -38.98 27.85
C SER A 251 22.28 -39.32 28.19
#